data_AF-A0A3D2V198-F1
#
_entry.id   AF-A0A3D2V198-F1
#
_cell.length_a   1.000
_cell.length_b   1.000
_cell.length_c   1.000
_cell.angle_alpha   90.00
_cell.angle_beta   90.00
_cell.angle_gamma   90.00
#
_symmetry.space_group_name_H-M   'P 1'
#
loop_
_entity.id
_entity.type
_entity.pdbx_description
1 polymer ?
#
loop_
_entity_poly.entity_id
_entity_poly.type
_entity_poly.pdbx_seq_one_letter_code
_entity_poly.pdbx_strand_id
1 'polypeptide(L)'
;MQRLIRDKLVIILFFLFSRECTFHRIGASMSRFRISSFALFVSFAVSTGAFSAEKLVLAPNSNVAIIGNTTADRMQHHGWLETYIQALHPDQKLAFRNLGFSGDEVVLRQRSDNFGNADQWLTKVQADVVFAFFGYNESLKGEAGLPGFKSDLAANIDAMRSQKYNGTSAPILVYFSPIAHENLNSPHLPNGEESNKSLALYTQAMAEVCQSKEVRFVDLYSSSAKLYKIAQQPLTMNGIHLLEHGNQAIARVIVSELFNTAVETDGKYLKQLQEAVLERNYYWFSRYRVVDGYNVYGGRSKLAWFNQSNADVMKREMEIFDVMTANRDAAVWAAANGKAIEVNDDNLPKELEVKPNKQGPLEDGKFPYLGGVEAISKFTVAEGMQVNLFASEEMFPELINPVQMAVDTDGRLFASVWPSYPHWNPTEPRLDRIVCLPDEDRDGLADKCVVFADKLNSITGFEFWGGGMLVAAPPEIWFLKDTDGDDKADVKIRMMQGLSSADTHHSANALVIGPDGGLYYSRGIFNKVATETPTKTFRSGASGVYRFDPRTFELEFVFPIGPNPHGDVFDQWGFQFANDGTSGTGSYVNIGKGIGNKQW
;
A
#
# COMPACT_ATOMS: atom_id res chain seq x y z
N MET A 1 42.20 -41.89 31.09
CA MET A 1 43.38 -41.00 31.22
C MET A 1 42.84 -39.67 31.77
N GLN A 2 42.86 -39.33 33.07
CA GLN A 2 43.89 -39.40 34.13
C GLN A 2 45.14 -38.54 33.84
N ARG A 3 45.25 -37.41 34.58
CA ARG A 3 46.40 -36.72 35.22
C ARG A 3 47.74 -36.62 34.44
N LEU A 4 48.43 -35.48 34.37
CA LEU A 4 49.20 -34.78 35.45
C LEU A 4 49.51 -33.31 35.00
N ILE A 5 49.40 -32.25 35.84
CA ILE A 5 50.40 -31.68 36.80
C ILE A 5 51.62 -31.04 36.06
N ARG A 6 52.11 -29.80 36.30
CA ARG A 6 52.30 -29.08 37.59
C ARG A 6 51.86 -27.58 37.66
N ASP A 7 52.63 -26.67 38.33
CA ASP A 7 52.11 -25.56 39.17
C ASP A 7 52.89 -24.21 39.08
N LYS A 8 52.22 -23.06 39.38
CA LYS A 8 52.64 -21.94 40.30
C LYS A 8 51.67 -20.73 40.24
N LEU A 9 50.86 -20.46 41.30
CA LEU A 9 51.03 -19.44 42.39
C LEU A 9 50.82 -17.97 41.93
N VAL A 10 50.03 -17.06 42.55
CA VAL A 10 49.59 -16.82 43.96
C VAL A 10 48.15 -16.19 43.95
N ILE A 11 47.09 -16.78 44.51
CA ILE A 11 46.45 -16.56 45.86
C ILE A 11 45.90 -15.10 46.06
N ILE A 12 44.58 -14.81 45.97
CA ILE A 12 43.41 -15.07 46.91
C ILE A 12 43.23 -13.94 47.96
N LEU A 13 42.04 -13.44 48.38
CA LEU A 13 40.62 -13.51 47.94
C LEU A 13 39.76 -12.56 48.86
N PHE A 14 38.58 -12.08 48.40
CA PHE A 14 37.23 -11.89 49.05
C PHE A 14 37.07 -11.74 50.61
N PHE A 15 36.04 -11.14 51.25
CA PHE A 15 34.80 -10.39 50.87
C PHE A 15 34.14 -9.74 52.14
N LEU A 16 33.32 -8.69 51.94
CA LEU A 16 32.05 -8.28 52.62
C LEU A 16 31.84 -8.06 54.17
N PHE A 17 30.92 -7.08 54.41
CA PHE A 17 29.91 -6.90 55.48
C PHE A 17 30.21 -6.29 56.89
N SER A 18 30.05 -4.95 56.96
CA SER A 18 29.10 -4.15 57.81
C SER A 18 29.14 -4.06 59.36
N ARG A 19 28.73 -2.85 59.84
CA ARG A 19 28.36 -2.40 61.22
C ARG A 19 29.54 -2.26 62.21
N GLU A 20 29.57 -1.36 63.20
CA GLU A 20 28.67 -0.29 63.68
C GLU A 20 29.44 0.74 64.57
N CYS A 21 28.88 1.93 64.82
CA CYS A 21 29.18 2.84 65.97
C CYS A 21 30.62 3.45 66.09
N THR A 22 30.91 4.57 66.79
CA THR A 22 30.13 5.44 67.69
C THR A 22 30.76 6.86 67.82
N PHE A 23 29.93 7.90 67.94
CA PHE A 23 30.06 9.14 68.74
C PHE A 23 31.36 10.01 68.81
N HIS A 24 31.15 11.32 68.61
CA HIS A 24 31.51 12.33 69.63
C HIS A 24 30.46 13.44 69.78
N ARG A 25 30.31 13.98 70.99
CA ARG A 25 29.36 15.05 71.38
C ARG A 25 30.07 16.41 71.50
N ILE A 26 29.33 17.49 71.27
CA ILE A 26 29.24 18.82 71.95
C ILE A 26 28.26 19.64 71.07
N GLY A 27 27.32 20.49 71.54
CA GLY A 27 26.84 20.76 72.89
C GLY A 27 26.00 22.06 72.92
N ALA A 28 24.81 21.98 73.53
CA ALA A 28 23.99 23.08 74.09
C ALA A 28 23.12 24.02 73.20
N SER A 29 21.93 24.26 73.78
CA SER A 29 21.08 25.46 73.74
C SER A 29 19.98 25.60 72.67
N MET A 30 18.73 25.54 73.15
CA MET A 30 17.54 26.01 72.44
C MET A 30 17.31 27.49 72.73
N SER A 31 16.89 28.27 71.73
CA SER A 31 15.97 29.39 71.99
C SER A 31 14.96 29.51 70.84
N ARG A 32 13.73 29.93 71.17
CA ARG A 32 12.63 30.04 70.21
C ARG A 32 12.60 31.44 69.63
N PHE A 33 12.58 31.56 68.32
CA PHE A 33 12.06 32.75 67.64
C PHE A 33 11.09 32.35 66.54
N ARG A 34 9.82 32.74 66.70
CA ARG A 34 8.83 32.75 65.60
C ARG A 34 9.03 34.04 64.82
N ILE A 35 9.36 33.93 63.54
CA ILE A 35 9.23 35.03 62.58
C ILE A 35 8.26 34.55 61.50
N SER A 36 7.10 35.19 61.42
CA SER A 36 6.08 34.92 60.41
C SER A 36 6.41 35.70 59.15
N SER A 37 7.04 35.06 58.17
CA SER A 37 7.26 35.65 56.84
C SER A 37 6.10 35.31 55.91
N PHE A 38 5.26 36.30 55.62
CA PHE A 38 4.15 36.19 54.68
C PHE A 38 4.70 36.15 53.24
N ALA A 39 4.89 34.96 52.68
CA ALA A 39 5.33 34.80 51.30
C ALA A 39 4.13 34.92 50.34
N LEU A 40 4.06 36.03 49.60
CA LEU A 40 3.01 36.28 48.62
C LEU A 40 3.24 35.43 47.36
N PHE A 41 2.58 34.28 47.27
CA PHE A 41 2.56 33.47 46.05
C PHE A 41 1.73 34.17 44.96
N VAL A 42 2.40 34.91 44.07
CA VAL A 42 1.80 35.36 42.80
C VAL A 42 1.75 34.18 41.85
N SER A 43 0.61 33.47 41.85
CA SER A 43 0.34 32.44 40.85
C SER A 43 0.17 33.10 39.48
N PHE A 44 1.20 32.99 38.63
CA PHE A 44 1.05 33.21 37.20
C PHE A 44 0.18 32.09 36.63
N ALA A 45 -1.14 32.31 36.60
CA ALA A 45 -2.06 31.52 35.82
C ALA A 45 -1.75 31.78 34.34
N VAL A 46 -0.87 30.99 33.75
CA VAL A 46 -0.76 30.87 32.30
C VAL A 46 -2.07 30.27 31.84
N SER A 47 -3.00 31.13 31.40
CA SER A 47 -4.19 30.69 30.70
C SER A 47 -3.75 30.11 29.37
N THR A 48 -3.53 28.80 29.34
CA THR A 48 -3.52 28.02 28.10
C THR A 48 -4.93 28.09 27.53
N GLY A 49 -5.20 29.18 26.81
CA GLY A 49 -6.38 29.33 26.00
C GLY A 49 -6.34 28.23 24.96
N ALA A 50 -7.05 27.14 25.22
CA ALA A 50 -7.37 26.15 24.21
C ALA A 50 -8.12 26.92 23.13
N PHE A 51 -7.45 27.17 22.01
CA PHE A 51 -8.07 27.72 20.82
C PHE A 51 -9.11 26.69 20.41
N SER A 52 -10.39 26.95 20.73
CA SER A 52 -11.48 26.13 20.23
C SER A 52 -11.41 26.23 18.72
N ALA A 53 -10.86 25.21 18.07
CA ALA A 53 -10.63 25.24 16.64
C ALA A 53 -11.97 25.51 15.95
N GLU A 54 -12.06 26.64 15.25
CA GLU A 54 -13.24 26.93 14.44
C GLU A 54 -13.46 25.77 13.47
N LYS A 55 -14.72 25.47 13.15
CA LYS A 55 -15.05 24.44 12.16
C LYS A 55 -14.32 24.73 10.83
N LEU A 56 -13.86 23.70 10.15
CA LEU A 56 -13.38 23.83 8.79
C LEU A 56 -14.54 24.32 7.90
N VAL A 57 -14.30 25.39 7.15
CA VAL A 57 -15.21 25.88 6.12
C VAL A 57 -14.61 25.50 4.78
N LEU A 58 -15.32 24.64 4.05
CA LEU A 58 -15.05 24.35 2.66
C LEU A 58 -15.90 25.29 1.79
N ALA A 59 -15.30 25.84 0.74
CA ALA A 59 -16.00 26.74 -0.19
C ALA A 59 -16.66 25.92 -1.32
N PRO A 60 -17.73 26.43 -1.96
CA PRO A 60 -18.31 25.78 -3.12
C PRO A 60 -17.28 25.60 -4.25
N ASN A 61 -17.25 24.40 -4.82
CA ASN A 61 -16.34 23.92 -5.86
C ASN A 61 -14.85 23.82 -5.43
N SER A 62 -14.55 23.72 -4.12
CA SER A 62 -13.18 23.50 -3.65
C SER A 62 -12.65 22.09 -4.02
N ASN A 63 -11.38 22.07 -4.44
CA ASN A 63 -10.59 20.85 -4.63
C ASN A 63 -9.87 20.46 -3.33
N VAL A 64 -10.18 19.28 -2.81
CA VAL A 64 -9.54 18.70 -1.62
C VAL A 64 -8.54 17.62 -2.04
N ALA A 65 -7.25 17.93 -1.86
CA ALA A 65 -6.17 16.96 -2.08
C ALA A 65 -5.85 16.21 -0.77
N ILE A 66 -5.75 14.90 -0.82
CA ILE A 66 -5.28 14.07 0.30
C ILE A 66 -3.85 13.61 0.02
N ILE A 67 -2.88 13.96 0.86
CA ILE A 67 -1.48 13.50 0.77
C ILE A 67 -1.11 12.71 2.02
N GLY A 68 -0.18 11.76 1.89
CA GLY A 68 0.34 11.02 3.03
C GLY A 68 0.70 9.58 2.73
N ASN A 69 0.97 8.85 3.81
CA ASN A 69 1.40 7.46 3.83
C ASN A 69 0.26 6.45 3.51
N THR A 70 0.46 5.16 3.82
CA THR A 70 -0.52 4.10 3.58
C THR A 70 -1.87 4.35 4.27
N THR A 71 -1.92 5.10 5.37
CA THR A 71 -3.18 5.52 6.01
C THR A 71 -4.00 6.43 5.09
N ALA A 72 -3.38 7.44 4.46
CA ALA A 72 -4.05 8.32 3.49
C ALA A 72 -4.48 7.57 2.23
N ASP A 73 -3.56 6.79 1.64
CA ASP A 73 -3.82 6.02 0.43
C ASP A 73 -5.03 5.08 0.63
N ARG A 74 -5.09 4.35 1.75
CA ARG A 74 -6.17 3.42 2.06
C ARG A 74 -7.55 4.06 2.23
N MET A 75 -7.65 5.37 2.48
CA MET A 75 -8.97 6.02 2.60
C MET A 75 -9.76 6.01 1.29
N GLN A 76 -9.11 6.06 0.13
CA GLN A 76 -9.84 6.06 -1.16
C GLN A 76 -10.49 4.71 -1.47
N HIS A 77 -9.90 3.61 -0.97
CA HIS A 77 -10.35 2.24 -1.23
C HIS A 77 -11.58 1.83 -0.40
N HIS A 78 -11.92 2.61 0.63
CA HIS A 78 -13.14 2.46 1.42
C HIS A 78 -14.10 3.67 1.29
N GLY A 79 -13.61 4.83 0.84
CA GLY A 79 -14.43 6.00 0.49
C GLY A 79 -15.10 6.76 1.64
N TRP A 80 -15.05 6.24 2.87
CA TRP A 80 -15.88 6.75 3.98
C TRP A 80 -15.61 8.21 4.37
N LEU A 81 -14.36 8.67 4.35
CA LEU A 81 -14.03 10.06 4.70
C LEU A 81 -14.74 11.06 3.76
N GLU A 82 -14.57 10.88 2.46
CA GLU A 82 -15.22 11.72 1.45
C GLU A 82 -16.74 11.57 1.49
N THR A 83 -17.25 10.34 1.60
CA THR A 83 -18.70 10.05 1.72
C THR A 83 -19.35 10.91 2.81
N TYR A 84 -18.72 11.00 3.99
CA TYR A 84 -19.22 11.80 5.09
C TYR A 84 -19.08 13.31 4.87
N ILE A 85 -18.02 13.78 4.22
CA ILE A 85 -17.87 15.21 3.93
C ILE A 85 -18.89 15.66 2.87
N GLN A 86 -19.07 14.88 1.80
CA GLN A 86 -20.08 15.15 0.76
C GLN A 86 -21.50 15.13 1.37
N ALA A 87 -21.79 14.22 2.30
CA ALA A 87 -23.09 14.16 3.01
C ALA A 87 -23.36 15.38 3.91
N LEU A 88 -22.33 16.01 4.48
CA LEU A 88 -22.47 17.27 5.24
C LEU A 88 -22.53 18.51 4.35
N HIS A 89 -22.05 18.41 3.12
CA HIS A 89 -21.85 19.54 2.21
C HIS A 89 -22.44 19.29 0.81
N PRO A 90 -23.70 18.81 0.67
CA PRO A 90 -24.23 18.31 -0.59
C PRO A 90 -24.32 19.37 -1.69
N ASP A 91 -24.55 20.64 -1.33
CA ASP A 91 -24.62 21.76 -2.28
C ASP A 91 -23.24 22.30 -2.70
N GLN A 92 -22.14 21.87 -2.04
CA GLN A 92 -20.83 22.49 -2.23
C GLN A 92 -20.06 21.96 -3.44
N LYS A 93 -20.46 20.86 -4.08
CA LYS A 93 -19.77 20.29 -5.26
C LYS A 93 -18.26 20.13 -5.06
N LEU A 94 -17.87 19.55 -3.93
CA LEU A 94 -16.45 19.35 -3.58
C LEU A 94 -15.84 18.28 -4.48
N ALA A 95 -14.65 18.53 -5.03
CA ALA A 95 -13.88 17.53 -5.77
C ALA A 95 -12.75 17.01 -4.89
N PHE A 96 -12.59 15.69 -4.79
CA PHE A 96 -11.53 15.07 -3.99
C PHE A 96 -10.51 14.38 -4.89
N ARG A 97 -9.23 14.46 -4.53
CA ARG A 97 -8.13 13.77 -5.24
C ARG A 97 -7.14 13.19 -4.23
N ASN A 98 -7.10 11.87 -4.12
CA ASN A 98 -6.18 11.18 -3.22
C ASN A 98 -4.82 10.98 -3.90
N LEU A 99 -3.82 11.70 -3.40
CA LEU A 99 -2.41 11.68 -3.79
C LEU A 99 -1.54 10.89 -2.78
N GLY A 100 -2.17 10.11 -1.91
CA GLY A 100 -1.51 9.24 -0.95
C GLY A 100 -0.67 8.15 -1.63
N PHE A 101 0.41 7.76 -0.98
CA PHE A 101 1.31 6.72 -1.49
C PHE A 101 1.94 5.96 -0.31
N SER A 102 1.99 4.63 -0.41
CA SER A 102 2.58 3.80 0.63
C SER A 102 4.04 4.17 0.90
N GLY A 103 4.37 4.25 2.18
CA GLY A 103 5.68 4.68 2.65
C GLY A 103 5.99 6.17 2.42
N ASP A 104 5.04 7.06 2.17
CA ASP A 104 5.37 8.50 2.15
C ASP A 104 5.72 9.03 3.54
N GLU A 105 6.81 9.79 3.63
CA GLU A 105 7.15 10.68 4.74
C GLU A 105 6.97 12.14 4.28
N VAL A 106 7.01 13.10 5.21
CA VAL A 106 6.91 14.54 4.89
C VAL A 106 7.83 14.92 3.73
N VAL A 107 9.10 14.51 3.80
CA VAL A 107 10.17 14.82 2.83
C VAL A 107 10.58 13.65 1.92
N LEU A 108 10.45 12.39 2.36
CA LEU A 108 10.86 11.21 1.59
C LEU A 108 9.65 10.56 0.91
N ARG A 109 9.56 10.71 -0.42
CA ARG A 109 8.46 10.16 -1.23
C ARG A 109 9.03 9.39 -2.42
N GLN A 110 8.87 8.06 -2.41
CA GLN A 110 9.40 7.21 -3.49
C GLN A 110 8.41 7.18 -4.65
N ARG A 111 8.90 7.44 -5.87
CA ARG A 111 8.11 7.44 -7.11
C ARG A 111 8.91 6.87 -8.28
N SER A 112 8.20 6.50 -9.35
CA SER A 112 8.79 6.23 -10.66
C SER A 112 9.58 7.44 -11.18
N ASP A 113 10.54 7.20 -12.06
CA ASP A 113 11.37 8.30 -12.59
C ASP A 113 10.50 9.29 -13.40
N ASN A 114 10.79 10.59 -13.25
CA ASN A 114 10.03 11.72 -13.81
C ASN A 114 8.52 11.76 -13.51
N PHE A 115 8.03 11.03 -12.49
CA PHE A 115 6.61 11.06 -12.05
C PHE A 115 6.09 12.46 -11.66
N GLY A 116 6.98 13.42 -11.41
CA GLY A 116 6.64 14.74 -10.87
C GLY A 116 6.71 14.79 -9.34
N ASN A 117 6.90 15.99 -8.80
CA ASN A 117 7.01 16.24 -7.36
C ASN A 117 5.63 16.55 -6.72
N ALA A 118 5.59 16.61 -5.39
CA ALA A 118 4.35 16.84 -4.64
C ALA A 118 3.61 18.13 -5.07
N ASP A 119 4.34 19.24 -5.21
CA ASP A 119 3.79 20.55 -5.56
C ASP A 119 3.23 20.58 -6.98
N GLN A 120 3.87 19.89 -7.92
CA GLN A 120 3.36 19.71 -9.29
C GLN A 120 2.04 18.93 -9.31
N TRP A 121 1.89 17.89 -8.49
CA TRP A 121 0.64 17.14 -8.37
C TRP A 121 -0.46 17.94 -7.68
N LEU A 122 -0.14 18.67 -6.60
CA LEU A 122 -1.06 19.57 -5.93
C LEU A 122 -1.54 20.70 -6.85
N THR A 123 -0.64 21.26 -7.67
CA THR A 123 -0.99 22.23 -8.73
C THR A 123 -1.87 21.60 -9.80
N LYS A 124 -1.57 20.38 -10.27
CA LYS A 124 -2.39 19.69 -11.28
C LYS A 124 -3.83 19.46 -10.80
N VAL A 125 -4.03 19.12 -9.52
CA VAL A 125 -5.37 18.95 -8.94
C VAL A 125 -5.97 20.26 -8.40
N GLN A 126 -5.33 21.40 -8.66
CA GLN A 126 -5.78 22.74 -8.29
C GLN A 126 -6.16 22.88 -6.80
N ALA A 127 -5.36 22.26 -5.91
CA ALA A 127 -5.72 22.07 -4.50
C ALA A 127 -6.03 23.38 -3.75
N ASP A 128 -7.27 23.53 -3.31
CA ASP A 128 -7.71 24.59 -2.38
C ASP A 128 -7.47 24.17 -0.93
N VAL A 129 -7.60 22.87 -0.64
CA VAL A 129 -7.46 22.27 0.68
C VAL A 129 -6.56 21.06 0.59
N VAL A 130 -5.62 20.93 1.53
CA VAL A 130 -4.68 19.79 1.60
C VAL A 130 -4.83 19.10 2.95
N PHE A 131 -5.26 17.84 2.92
CA PHE A 131 -5.32 16.94 4.07
C PHE A 131 -4.05 16.08 4.09
N ALA A 132 -3.24 16.21 5.15
CA ALA A 132 -1.90 15.67 5.23
C ALA A 132 -1.75 14.63 6.36
N PHE A 133 -1.50 13.36 5.99
CA PHE A 133 -1.36 12.23 6.91
C PHE A 133 0.09 11.75 6.96
N PHE A 134 0.83 12.16 7.99
CA PHE A 134 2.25 11.86 8.18
C PHE A 134 2.55 11.43 9.62
N GLY A 135 3.78 11.02 9.89
CA GLY A 135 4.28 10.72 11.23
C GLY A 135 4.47 9.23 11.53
N TYR A 136 3.78 8.31 10.82
CA TYR A 136 3.92 6.86 11.09
C TYR A 136 5.33 6.38 10.73
N ASN A 137 5.71 6.56 9.46
CA ASN A 137 7.01 6.19 8.91
C ASN A 137 8.16 6.91 9.66
N GLU A 138 7.94 8.17 10.02
CA GLU A 138 8.91 8.98 10.77
C GLU A 138 9.06 8.50 12.22
N SER A 139 7.97 8.07 12.89
CA SER A 139 8.00 7.62 14.29
C SER A 139 8.89 6.40 14.53
N LEU A 140 9.13 5.58 13.50
CA LEU A 140 10.03 4.42 13.54
C LEU A 140 11.50 4.81 13.82
N LYS A 141 11.85 6.10 13.68
CA LYS A 141 13.17 6.65 14.05
C LYS A 141 13.28 6.91 15.56
N GLY A 142 12.22 6.69 16.32
CA GLY A 142 12.14 6.94 17.76
C GLY A 142 12.42 8.39 18.14
N GLU A 143 12.78 8.62 19.40
CA GLU A 143 13.08 9.95 19.94
C GLU A 143 14.22 10.67 19.16
N ALA A 144 15.21 9.92 18.66
CA ALA A 144 16.34 10.46 17.91
C ALA A 144 15.93 11.17 16.60
N GLY A 145 14.84 10.75 15.95
CA GLY A 145 14.31 11.40 14.74
C GLY A 145 13.47 12.66 15.00
N LEU A 146 13.03 12.89 16.25
CA LEU A 146 12.03 13.89 16.60
C LEU A 146 12.43 15.35 16.25
N PRO A 147 13.69 15.79 16.48
CA PRO A 147 14.09 17.15 16.12
C PRO A 147 14.07 17.41 14.62
N GLY A 148 14.52 16.43 13.81
CA GLY A 148 14.49 16.50 12.36
C GLY A 148 13.06 16.56 11.83
N PHE A 149 12.20 15.66 12.31
CA PHE A 149 10.78 15.63 11.94
C PHE A 149 10.05 16.95 12.25
N LYS A 150 10.29 17.57 13.41
CA LYS A 150 9.72 18.89 13.72
C LYS A 150 10.15 19.97 12.72
N SER A 151 11.44 19.98 12.35
CA SER A 151 11.99 20.91 11.36
C SER A 151 11.39 20.67 9.97
N ASP A 152 11.36 19.42 9.51
CA ASP A 152 10.83 19.03 8.20
C ASP A 152 9.34 19.35 8.06
N LEU A 153 8.55 19.08 9.10
CA LEU A 153 7.12 19.40 9.14
C LEU A 153 6.88 20.91 9.11
N ALA A 154 7.61 21.69 9.90
CA ALA A 154 7.51 23.14 9.92
C ALA A 154 7.88 23.76 8.56
N ALA A 155 8.95 23.27 7.93
CA ALA A 155 9.38 23.70 6.60
C ALA A 155 8.39 23.30 5.50
N ASN A 156 7.79 22.11 5.59
CA ASN A 156 6.77 21.65 4.64
C ASN A 156 5.49 22.51 4.72
N ILE A 157 5.06 22.89 5.92
CA ILE A 157 3.93 23.82 6.13
C ILE A 157 4.23 25.19 5.48
N ASP A 158 5.41 25.77 5.74
CA ASP A 158 5.81 27.05 5.17
C ASP A 158 5.89 26.99 3.63
N ALA A 159 6.49 25.92 3.10
CA ALA A 159 6.60 25.67 1.67
C ALA A 159 5.23 25.63 1.01
N MET A 160 4.30 24.79 1.48
CA MET A 160 2.96 24.67 0.87
C MET A 160 2.13 25.95 1.00
N ARG A 161 2.28 26.72 2.10
CA ARG A 161 1.64 28.04 2.25
C ARG A 161 2.21 29.11 1.32
N SER A 162 3.43 28.96 0.83
CA SER A 162 4.01 29.84 -0.18
C SER A 162 3.50 29.57 -1.61
N GLN A 163 2.88 28.40 -1.83
CA GLN A 163 2.35 28.00 -3.13
C GLN A 163 0.94 28.55 -3.39
N LYS A 164 0.54 28.51 -4.66
CA LYS A 164 -0.82 28.81 -5.13
C LYS A 164 -1.30 27.71 -6.07
N TYR A 165 -1.61 26.54 -5.52
CA TYR A 165 -1.94 25.36 -6.33
C TYR A 165 -3.19 25.56 -7.21
N ASN A 166 -4.20 26.26 -6.68
CA ASN A 166 -5.38 26.70 -7.44
C ASN A 166 -5.15 27.95 -8.33
N GLY A 167 -3.90 28.42 -8.44
CA GLY A 167 -3.52 29.63 -9.18
C GLY A 167 -3.80 30.98 -8.49
N THR A 168 -4.54 31.02 -7.38
CA THR A 168 -5.04 32.28 -6.77
C THR A 168 -4.60 32.49 -5.32
N SER A 169 -4.76 31.49 -4.46
CA SER A 169 -4.56 31.58 -3.00
C SER A 169 -3.65 30.48 -2.46
N ALA A 170 -3.11 30.69 -1.26
CA ALA A 170 -2.48 29.62 -0.50
C ALA A 170 -3.53 28.55 -0.11
N PRO A 171 -3.17 27.26 -0.04
CA PRO A 171 -4.08 26.20 0.35
C PRO A 171 -4.42 26.23 1.85
N ILE A 172 -5.63 25.82 2.20
CA ILE A 172 -5.99 25.49 3.58
C ILE A 172 -5.31 24.15 3.94
N LEU A 173 -4.42 24.17 4.92
CA LEU A 173 -3.73 22.96 5.39
C LEU A 173 -4.44 22.36 6.60
N VAL A 174 -4.59 21.04 6.61
CA VAL A 174 -4.98 20.27 7.79
C VAL A 174 -4.09 19.04 7.92
N TYR A 175 -3.49 18.86 9.09
CA TYR A 175 -2.64 17.71 9.38
C TYR A 175 -3.34 16.72 10.31
N PHE A 176 -3.12 15.44 10.06
CA PHE A 176 -3.68 14.33 10.80
C PHE A 176 -2.52 13.52 11.38
N SER A 177 -2.56 13.25 12.68
CA SER A 177 -1.58 12.33 13.28
C SER A 177 -1.78 10.89 12.76
N PRO A 178 -0.77 10.01 12.95
CA PRO A 178 -0.97 8.58 12.76
C PRO A 178 -2.10 8.06 13.64
N ILE A 179 -2.74 6.96 13.24
CA ILE A 179 -3.52 6.18 14.20
C ILE A 179 -2.59 5.48 15.20
N ALA A 180 -3.11 5.14 16.36
CA ALA A 180 -2.44 4.26 17.30
C ALA A 180 -2.33 2.84 16.72
N HIS A 181 -1.33 2.10 17.20
CA HIS A 181 -1.15 0.69 16.94
C HIS A 181 -2.16 -0.11 17.80
N GLU A 182 -3.07 -0.83 17.17
CA GLU A 182 -4.08 -1.67 17.81
C GLU A 182 -3.46 -3.00 18.31
N ASN A 183 -3.63 -3.34 19.58
CA ASN A 183 -3.21 -4.65 20.08
C ASN A 183 -4.23 -5.72 19.65
N LEU A 184 -3.87 -6.50 18.62
CA LEU A 184 -4.69 -7.60 18.11
C LEU A 184 -4.64 -8.88 18.96
N ASN A 185 -3.81 -8.92 20.02
CA ASN A 185 -3.55 -10.10 20.87
C ASN A 185 -3.10 -11.35 20.08
N SER A 186 -2.54 -11.14 18.88
CA SER A 186 -2.00 -12.20 18.03
C SER A 186 -0.59 -12.58 18.47
N PRO A 187 -0.22 -13.87 18.50
CA PRO A 187 1.15 -14.30 18.77
C PRO A 187 2.12 -13.99 17.61
N HIS A 188 1.61 -13.57 16.45
CA HIS A 188 2.40 -13.25 15.25
C HIS A 188 2.65 -11.76 15.05
N LEU A 189 1.98 -10.89 15.82
CA LEU A 189 2.03 -9.44 15.62
C LEU A 189 2.49 -8.73 16.90
N PRO A 190 3.18 -7.59 16.78
CA PRO A 190 3.46 -6.75 17.94
C PRO A 190 2.16 -6.30 18.63
N ASN A 191 2.20 -6.16 19.95
CA ASN A 191 1.09 -5.65 20.76
C ASN A 191 0.95 -4.11 20.69
N GLY A 192 1.76 -3.45 19.88
CA GLY A 192 1.81 -2.00 19.72
C GLY A 192 2.43 -1.20 20.87
N GLU A 193 2.96 -1.81 21.94
CA GLU A 193 3.43 -1.04 23.13
C GLU A 193 4.56 -0.06 22.78
N GLU A 194 5.65 -0.53 22.18
CA GLU A 194 6.79 0.31 21.78
C GLU A 194 6.44 1.26 20.62
N SER A 195 5.63 0.81 19.66
CA SER A 195 5.14 1.65 18.58
C SER A 195 4.32 2.82 19.13
N ASN A 196 3.40 2.56 20.06
CA ASN A 196 2.54 3.60 20.64
C ASN A 196 3.31 4.64 21.46
N LYS A 197 4.41 4.25 22.15
CA LYS A 197 5.32 5.21 22.78
C LYS A 197 5.87 6.21 21.75
N SER A 198 6.33 5.72 20.60
CA SER A 198 6.85 6.57 19.52
C SER A 198 5.76 7.37 18.80
N LEU A 199 4.62 6.75 18.49
CA LEU A 199 3.49 7.41 17.83
C LEU A 199 2.91 8.55 18.69
N ALA A 200 2.87 8.40 20.01
CA ALA A 200 2.50 9.48 20.94
C ALA A 200 3.46 10.67 20.87
N LEU A 201 4.77 10.43 20.90
CA LEU A 201 5.80 11.49 20.80
C LEU A 201 5.69 12.26 19.49
N TYR A 202 5.49 11.56 18.37
CA TYR A 202 5.36 12.18 17.05
C TYR A 202 4.02 12.91 16.90
N THR A 203 2.93 12.37 17.46
CA THR A 203 1.62 13.06 17.54
C THR A 203 1.75 14.38 18.31
N GLN A 204 2.38 14.38 19.48
CA GLN A 204 2.63 15.59 20.25
C GLN A 204 3.50 16.59 19.45
N ALA A 205 4.55 16.12 18.79
CA ALA A 205 5.40 16.96 17.95
C ALA A 205 4.65 17.60 16.77
N MET A 206 3.73 16.85 16.13
CA MET A 206 2.85 17.41 15.09
C MET A 206 1.91 18.47 15.66
N ALA A 207 1.31 18.21 16.83
CA ALA A 207 0.44 19.17 17.50
C ALA A 207 1.16 20.48 17.82
N GLU A 208 2.35 20.40 18.43
CA GLU A 208 3.19 21.56 18.76
C GLU A 208 3.60 22.37 17.51
N VAL A 209 4.03 21.69 16.45
CA VAL A 209 4.42 22.36 15.20
C VAL A 209 3.20 23.00 14.52
N CYS A 210 2.10 22.28 14.39
CA CYS A 210 0.88 22.82 13.77
C CYS A 210 0.31 24.00 14.58
N GLN A 211 0.33 23.93 15.92
CA GLN A 211 -0.05 25.05 16.78
C GLN A 211 0.88 26.26 16.57
N SER A 212 2.21 26.05 16.55
CA SER A 212 3.18 27.13 16.31
C SER A 212 3.06 27.76 14.91
N LYS A 213 2.47 27.04 13.97
CA LYS A 213 2.20 27.48 12.59
C LYS A 213 0.76 27.93 12.38
N GLU A 214 -0.12 27.90 13.38
CA GLU A 214 -1.55 28.21 13.22
C GLU A 214 -2.21 27.37 12.11
N VAL A 215 -1.88 26.07 12.07
CA VAL A 215 -2.45 25.06 11.14
C VAL A 215 -3.38 24.13 11.93
N ARG A 216 -4.53 23.76 11.36
CA ARG A 216 -5.45 22.81 12.00
C ARG A 216 -4.79 21.43 12.07
N PHE A 217 -4.85 20.83 13.25
CA PHE A 217 -4.33 19.50 13.54
C PHE A 217 -5.45 18.63 14.13
N VAL A 218 -5.51 17.37 13.70
CA VAL A 218 -6.49 16.38 14.17
C VAL A 218 -5.74 15.18 14.76
N ASP A 219 -5.99 14.90 16.05
CA ASP A 219 -5.34 13.81 16.77
C ASP A 219 -6.09 12.48 16.56
N LEU A 220 -5.66 11.71 15.55
CA LEU A 220 -6.15 10.37 15.28
C LEU A 220 -5.52 9.33 16.21
N TYR A 221 -4.30 9.54 16.71
CA TYR A 221 -3.64 8.64 17.66
C TYR A 221 -4.49 8.48 18.94
N SER A 222 -4.78 9.58 19.63
CA SER A 222 -5.56 9.54 20.87
C SER A 222 -6.99 9.07 20.65
N SER A 223 -7.55 9.32 19.47
CA SER A 223 -8.94 8.97 19.13
C SER A 223 -9.09 7.48 18.77
N SER A 224 -8.20 6.95 17.93
CA SER A 224 -8.12 5.52 17.62
C SER A 224 -7.80 4.68 18.86
N ALA A 225 -6.86 5.12 19.72
CA ALA A 225 -6.57 4.47 20.99
C ALA A 225 -7.77 4.42 21.98
N LYS A 226 -8.75 5.32 21.83
CA LYS A 226 -10.03 5.23 22.56
C LYS A 226 -10.98 4.23 21.88
N LEU A 227 -11.09 4.27 20.54
CA LEU A 227 -11.93 3.35 19.77
C LEU A 227 -11.55 1.88 20.00
N TYR A 228 -10.27 1.52 19.95
CA TYR A 228 -9.82 0.14 20.15
C TYR A 228 -10.19 -0.45 21.52
N LYS A 229 -10.39 0.38 22.55
CA LYS A 229 -10.79 -0.07 23.89
C LYS A 229 -12.26 -0.47 24.00
N ILE A 230 -13.10 -0.06 23.04
CA ILE A 230 -14.55 -0.30 23.03
C ILE A 230 -15.02 -1.08 21.79
N ALA A 231 -14.14 -1.26 20.80
CA ALA A 231 -14.41 -2.03 19.60
C ALA A 231 -14.69 -3.49 19.95
N GLN A 232 -15.78 -4.04 19.38
CA GLN A 232 -16.18 -5.44 19.58
C GLN A 232 -15.42 -6.42 18.67
N GLN A 233 -14.75 -5.88 17.65
CA GLN A 233 -13.90 -6.60 16.70
C GLN A 233 -12.72 -5.70 16.32
N PRO A 234 -11.56 -6.26 15.94
CA PRO A 234 -10.42 -5.49 15.43
C PRO A 234 -10.81 -4.44 14.39
N LEU A 235 -10.29 -3.21 14.52
CA LEU A 235 -10.47 -2.16 13.53
C LEU A 235 -9.37 -2.19 12.44
N THR A 236 -8.26 -2.87 12.71
CA THR A 236 -7.12 -3.06 11.81
C THR A 236 -6.88 -4.55 11.53
N MET A 237 -6.22 -4.86 10.40
CA MET A 237 -5.85 -6.24 10.04
C MET A 237 -4.53 -6.70 10.68
N ASN A 238 -3.64 -5.76 11.02
CA ASN A 238 -2.28 -6.04 11.46
C ASN A 238 -1.76 -5.03 12.51
N GLY A 239 -2.66 -4.35 13.23
CA GLY A 239 -2.33 -3.31 14.20
C GLY A 239 -2.24 -1.90 13.62
N ILE A 240 -1.95 -1.75 12.32
CA ILE A 240 -1.68 -0.43 11.69
C ILE A 240 -2.51 -0.13 10.43
N HIS A 241 -3.04 -1.16 9.74
CA HIS A 241 -3.83 -0.99 8.52
C HIS A 241 -5.30 -1.24 8.81
N LEU A 242 -6.11 -0.18 8.70
CA LEU A 242 -7.56 -0.24 8.92
C LEU A 242 -8.26 -1.23 7.97
N LEU A 243 -9.22 -1.97 8.53
CA LEU A 243 -10.28 -2.68 7.81
C LEU A 243 -11.39 -1.68 7.43
N GLU A 244 -12.38 -2.07 6.61
CA GLU A 244 -13.41 -1.12 6.13
C GLU A 244 -14.17 -0.44 7.29
N HIS A 245 -14.66 -1.20 8.27
CA HIS A 245 -15.36 -0.65 9.43
C HIS A 245 -14.45 0.17 10.35
N GLY A 246 -13.16 -0.16 10.40
CA GLY A 246 -12.15 0.67 11.07
C GLY A 246 -11.93 2.00 10.35
N ASN A 247 -11.84 1.98 9.02
CA ASN A 247 -11.77 3.19 8.19
C ASN A 247 -13.03 4.04 8.36
N GLN A 248 -14.21 3.40 8.39
CA GLN A 248 -15.48 4.05 8.65
C GLN A 248 -15.53 4.73 10.03
N ALA A 249 -15.02 4.09 11.07
CA ALA A 249 -14.95 4.65 12.43
C ALA A 249 -13.99 5.85 12.51
N ILE A 250 -12.80 5.75 11.92
CA ILE A 250 -11.82 6.84 11.86
C ILE A 250 -12.33 8.01 11.00
N ALA A 251 -13.04 7.73 9.91
CA ALA A 251 -13.68 8.76 9.09
C ALA A 251 -14.75 9.55 9.87
N ARG A 252 -15.53 8.91 10.76
CA ARG A 252 -16.46 9.61 11.66
C ARG A 252 -15.74 10.50 12.67
N VAL A 253 -14.62 10.04 13.24
CA VAL A 253 -13.75 10.87 14.11
C VAL A 253 -13.26 12.10 13.36
N ILE A 254 -12.66 11.91 12.19
CA ILE A 254 -12.14 13.02 11.37
C ILE A 254 -13.23 14.05 11.12
N VAL A 255 -14.39 13.63 10.64
CA VAL A 255 -15.48 14.56 10.31
C VAL A 255 -16.02 15.29 11.53
N SER A 256 -16.13 14.61 12.68
CA SER A 256 -16.50 15.25 13.95
C SER A 256 -15.50 16.34 14.37
N GLU A 257 -14.20 16.06 14.31
CA GLU A 257 -13.13 17.00 14.69
C GLU A 257 -12.95 18.15 13.68
N LEU A 258 -13.23 17.93 12.39
CA LEU A 258 -13.15 18.97 11.37
C LEU A 258 -14.32 19.93 11.40
N PHE A 259 -15.55 19.44 11.60
CA PHE A 259 -16.78 20.21 11.36
C PHE A 259 -17.62 20.46 12.61
N ASN A 260 -17.22 19.92 13.77
CA ASN A 260 -17.95 19.97 15.03
C ASN A 260 -19.38 19.41 14.92
N THR A 261 -19.57 18.37 14.08
CA THR A 261 -20.86 17.71 13.86
C THR A 261 -20.69 16.23 13.49
N ALA A 262 -21.64 15.39 13.90
CA ALA A 262 -21.72 14.00 13.47
C ALA A 262 -22.54 13.85 12.17
N VAL A 263 -22.26 12.79 11.41
CA VAL A 263 -23.08 12.39 10.25
C VAL A 263 -24.16 11.41 10.70
N GLU A 264 -25.32 11.97 11.05
CA GLU A 264 -26.54 11.26 11.42
C GLU A 264 -27.52 11.30 10.24
N THR A 265 -27.46 10.29 9.38
CA THR A 265 -28.35 10.15 8.21
C THR A 265 -28.55 8.67 7.87
N ASP A 266 -29.45 8.39 6.94
CA ASP A 266 -29.83 7.05 6.54
C ASP A 266 -28.64 6.23 5.98
N GLY A 267 -28.58 4.96 6.37
CA GLY A 267 -27.51 4.04 5.99
C GLY A 267 -27.53 3.66 4.51
N LYS A 268 -28.71 3.58 3.88
CA LYS A 268 -28.83 3.29 2.45
C LYS A 268 -28.39 4.48 1.61
N TYR A 269 -28.78 5.70 1.98
CA TYR A 269 -28.26 6.94 1.38
C TYR A 269 -26.73 7.00 1.45
N LEU A 270 -26.13 6.76 2.63
CA LEU A 270 -24.67 6.74 2.79
C LEU A 270 -24.00 5.68 1.91
N LYS A 271 -24.62 4.50 1.76
CA LYS A 271 -24.08 3.43 0.92
C LYS A 271 -24.08 3.79 -0.57
N GLN A 272 -25.18 4.38 -1.05
CA GLN A 272 -25.28 4.87 -2.44
C GLN A 272 -24.27 5.98 -2.75
N LEU A 273 -24.04 6.89 -1.80
CA LEU A 273 -23.00 7.91 -1.92
C LEU A 273 -21.58 7.31 -1.86
N GLN A 274 -21.34 6.31 -0.99
CA GLN A 274 -20.08 5.57 -0.92
C GLN A 274 -19.78 4.87 -2.26
N GLU A 275 -20.78 4.26 -2.89
CA GLU A 275 -20.64 3.58 -4.19
C GLU A 275 -20.19 4.55 -5.29
N ALA A 276 -20.83 5.72 -5.41
CA ALA A 276 -20.40 6.77 -6.35
C ALA A 276 -18.98 7.28 -6.06
N VAL A 277 -18.63 7.46 -4.78
CA VAL A 277 -17.27 7.86 -4.35
C VAL A 277 -16.23 6.79 -4.70
N LEU A 278 -16.55 5.51 -4.51
CA LEU A 278 -15.67 4.38 -4.83
C LEU A 278 -15.47 4.23 -6.33
N GLU A 279 -16.50 4.42 -7.15
CA GLU A 279 -16.37 4.44 -8.62
C GLU A 279 -15.45 5.59 -9.06
N ARG A 280 -15.65 6.81 -8.56
CA ARG A 280 -14.79 7.97 -8.87
C ARG A 280 -13.34 7.73 -8.42
N ASN A 281 -13.14 7.15 -7.23
CA ASN A 281 -11.84 6.79 -6.70
C ASN A 281 -11.15 5.69 -7.52
N TYR A 282 -11.89 4.75 -8.11
CA TYR A 282 -11.34 3.69 -8.94
C TYR A 282 -10.65 4.24 -10.21
N TYR A 283 -11.29 5.18 -10.92
CA TYR A 283 -10.68 5.84 -12.08
C TYR A 283 -9.53 6.77 -11.66
N TRP A 284 -9.69 7.51 -10.56
CA TRP A 284 -8.62 8.37 -10.05
C TRP A 284 -7.38 7.61 -9.56
N PHE A 285 -7.57 6.47 -8.91
CA PHE A 285 -6.45 5.61 -8.48
C PHE A 285 -5.73 5.05 -9.70
N SER A 286 -6.48 4.58 -10.71
CA SER A 286 -5.92 4.11 -11.99
C SER A 286 -5.16 5.23 -12.72
N ARG A 287 -5.59 6.48 -12.57
CA ARG A 287 -4.88 7.68 -13.06
C ARG A 287 -3.59 7.98 -12.30
N TYR A 288 -3.65 8.07 -10.97
CA TYR A 288 -2.53 8.55 -10.15
C TYR A 288 -1.49 7.44 -9.90
N ARG A 289 -1.96 6.20 -9.75
CA ARG A 289 -1.19 4.98 -9.52
C ARG A 289 -1.19 4.08 -10.74
N VAL A 290 -1.16 4.71 -11.92
CA VAL A 290 -1.08 4.07 -13.23
C VAL A 290 -0.12 2.89 -13.22
N VAL A 291 -0.62 1.80 -13.76
CA VAL A 291 0.13 0.57 -13.98
C VAL A 291 0.94 0.74 -15.27
N ASP A 292 2.21 0.35 -15.21
CA ASP A 292 3.24 0.65 -16.22
C ASP A 292 3.70 2.14 -16.28
N GLY A 293 3.72 2.81 -15.12
CA GLY A 293 4.14 4.22 -14.99
C GLY A 293 5.56 4.58 -15.49
N TYR A 294 6.43 3.62 -15.76
CA TYR A 294 7.77 3.79 -16.34
C TYR A 294 7.72 4.00 -17.86
N ASN A 295 6.67 3.50 -18.52
CA ASN A 295 6.33 3.86 -19.89
C ASN A 295 5.55 5.19 -19.98
N VAL A 296 4.83 5.61 -18.93
CA VAL A 296 4.18 6.94 -18.88
C VAL A 296 5.17 8.09 -18.59
N TYR A 297 6.04 7.90 -17.60
CA TYR A 297 6.92 8.95 -17.06
C TYR A 297 8.42 8.59 -17.12
N GLY A 298 8.75 7.32 -16.94
CA GLY A 298 10.11 6.83 -16.73
C GLY A 298 10.99 6.78 -17.98
N GLY A 299 12.05 5.96 -17.95
CA GLY A 299 13.01 5.84 -19.04
C GLY A 299 12.40 5.29 -20.34
N ARG A 300 11.49 4.31 -20.25
CA ARG A 300 10.83 3.70 -21.41
C ARG A 300 9.83 4.63 -22.10
N SER A 301 9.37 5.69 -21.43
CA SER A 301 8.48 6.71 -22.03
C SER A 301 9.03 7.38 -23.30
N LYS A 302 10.36 7.32 -23.51
CA LYS A 302 11.06 7.87 -24.68
C LYS A 302 11.19 6.88 -25.85
N LEU A 303 10.80 5.61 -25.66
CA LEU A 303 10.74 4.65 -26.76
C LEU A 303 9.70 5.12 -27.76
N ALA A 304 10.06 5.14 -29.04
CA ALA A 304 9.23 5.71 -30.09
C ALA A 304 9.37 4.94 -31.40
N TRP A 305 8.23 4.74 -32.06
CA TRP A 305 8.11 4.13 -33.38
C TRP A 305 7.13 4.98 -34.21
N PHE A 306 7.35 5.09 -35.52
CA PHE A 306 6.45 5.84 -36.42
C PHE A 306 6.18 7.30 -36.00
N ASN A 307 7.14 7.95 -35.32
CA ASN A 307 7.03 9.30 -34.72
C ASN A 307 6.00 9.42 -33.57
N GLN A 308 5.65 8.31 -32.92
CA GLN A 308 4.83 8.25 -31.71
C GLN A 308 5.63 7.57 -30.60
N SER A 309 5.67 8.17 -29.42
CA SER A 309 6.34 7.59 -28.24
C SER A 309 5.36 6.93 -27.27
N ASN A 310 5.87 6.06 -26.40
CA ASN A 310 5.07 5.47 -25.31
C ASN A 310 4.46 6.57 -24.42
N ALA A 311 5.19 7.68 -24.21
CA ALA A 311 4.64 8.85 -23.51
C ALA A 311 3.45 9.49 -24.23
N ASP A 312 3.43 9.56 -25.57
CA ASP A 312 2.34 10.20 -26.30
C ASP A 312 1.03 9.39 -26.18
N VAL A 313 1.12 8.07 -26.28
CA VAL A 313 -0.01 7.14 -26.12
C VAL A 313 -0.50 7.15 -24.67
N MET A 314 0.36 6.83 -23.71
CA MET A 314 -0.10 6.65 -22.34
C MET A 314 -0.47 7.98 -21.66
N LYS A 315 0.07 9.13 -22.10
CA LYS A 315 -0.43 10.43 -21.60
C LYS A 315 -1.81 10.77 -22.17
N ARG A 316 -2.15 10.32 -23.39
CA ARG A 316 -3.54 10.39 -23.88
C ARG A 316 -4.46 9.52 -23.02
N GLU A 317 -4.06 8.31 -22.66
CA GLU A 317 -4.81 7.47 -21.72
C GLU A 317 -4.98 8.15 -20.35
N MET A 318 -3.93 8.85 -19.88
CA MET A 318 -4.02 9.65 -18.66
C MET A 318 -5.00 10.83 -18.79
N GLU A 319 -5.09 11.48 -19.95
CA GLU A 319 -6.11 12.52 -20.23
C GLU A 319 -7.52 11.93 -20.22
N ILE A 320 -7.70 10.71 -20.76
CA ILE A 320 -8.98 9.97 -20.72
C ILE A 320 -9.39 9.69 -19.28
N PHE A 321 -8.49 9.15 -18.45
CA PHE A 321 -8.79 8.95 -17.02
C PHE A 321 -9.04 10.26 -16.25
N ASP A 322 -8.35 11.36 -16.58
CA ASP A 322 -8.60 12.67 -15.97
C ASP A 322 -10.05 13.14 -16.28
N VAL A 323 -10.55 12.94 -17.50
CA VAL A 323 -11.94 13.25 -17.90
C VAL A 323 -12.95 12.28 -17.28
N MET A 324 -12.72 10.96 -17.33
CA MET A 324 -13.58 9.96 -16.69
C MET A 324 -13.78 10.26 -15.20
N THR A 325 -12.70 10.63 -14.50
CA THR A 325 -12.74 11.01 -13.08
C THR A 325 -13.63 12.23 -12.86
N ALA A 326 -13.51 13.26 -13.70
CA ALA A 326 -14.32 14.48 -13.62
C ALA A 326 -15.82 14.21 -13.91
N ASN A 327 -16.13 13.31 -14.86
CA ASN A 327 -17.51 12.91 -15.15
C ASN A 327 -18.16 12.21 -13.94
N ARG A 328 -17.41 11.41 -13.16
CA ARG A 328 -17.91 10.79 -11.92
C ARG A 328 -18.03 11.76 -10.74
N ASP A 329 -17.27 12.88 -10.69
CA ASP A 329 -17.48 13.89 -9.63
C ASP A 329 -18.93 14.42 -9.67
N ALA A 330 -19.50 14.61 -10.87
CA ALA A 330 -20.91 14.99 -11.03
C ALA A 330 -21.89 13.94 -10.47
N ALA A 331 -21.56 12.65 -10.58
CA ALA A 331 -22.35 11.56 -10.00
C ALA A 331 -22.26 11.55 -8.47
N VAL A 332 -21.07 11.80 -7.89
CA VAL A 332 -20.89 11.99 -6.44
C VAL A 332 -21.74 13.17 -5.93
N TRP A 333 -21.74 14.31 -6.63
CA TRP A 333 -22.55 15.47 -6.23
C TRP A 333 -24.06 15.22 -6.36
N ALA A 334 -24.49 14.46 -7.37
CA ALA A 334 -25.88 14.03 -7.50
C ALA A 334 -26.28 13.09 -6.34
N ALA A 335 -25.44 12.10 -6.03
CA ALA A 335 -25.65 11.15 -4.94
C ALA A 335 -25.71 11.85 -3.58
N ALA A 336 -24.86 12.86 -3.34
CA ALA A 336 -24.89 13.68 -2.14
C ALA A 336 -26.24 14.42 -1.98
N ASN A 337 -26.90 14.75 -3.09
CA ASN A 337 -28.25 15.34 -3.15
C ASN A 337 -29.39 14.31 -3.22
N GLY A 338 -29.12 13.03 -2.94
CA GLY A 338 -30.11 11.95 -2.95
C GLY A 338 -30.61 11.57 -4.35
N LYS A 339 -29.83 11.84 -5.40
CA LYS A 339 -30.17 11.56 -6.80
C LYS A 339 -29.17 10.59 -7.40
N ALA A 340 -29.64 9.68 -8.24
CA ALA A 340 -28.77 8.95 -9.17
C ALA A 340 -28.75 9.66 -10.53
N ILE A 341 -27.58 9.71 -11.17
CA ILE A 341 -27.44 10.07 -12.58
C ILE A 341 -26.62 8.99 -13.27
N GLU A 342 -26.89 8.76 -14.55
CA GLU A 342 -26.02 7.97 -15.41
C GLU A 342 -24.78 8.80 -15.77
N VAL A 343 -23.60 8.17 -15.73
CA VAL A 343 -22.35 8.83 -16.10
C VAL A 343 -22.22 8.85 -17.61
N ASN A 344 -22.01 10.03 -18.18
CA ASN A 344 -21.80 10.21 -19.62
C ASN A 344 -20.30 10.40 -19.92
N ASP A 345 -19.77 9.56 -20.81
CA ASP A 345 -18.38 9.58 -21.30
C ASP A 345 -18.30 9.89 -22.81
N ASP A 346 -19.30 10.56 -23.40
CA ASP A 346 -19.27 10.99 -24.82
C ASP A 346 -18.20 12.08 -25.08
N ASN A 347 -17.62 12.65 -24.02
CA ASN A 347 -16.63 13.73 -24.06
C ASN A 347 -15.17 13.26 -23.97
N LEU A 348 -14.90 11.95 -24.01
CA LEU A 348 -13.54 11.44 -23.85
C LEU A 348 -12.60 11.88 -24.99
N PRO A 349 -11.33 12.21 -24.70
CA PRO A 349 -10.29 12.37 -25.69
C PRO A 349 -10.17 11.10 -26.55
N LYS A 350 -10.08 11.24 -27.87
CA LYS A 350 -9.82 10.09 -28.76
C LYS A 350 -8.47 9.47 -28.46
N GLU A 351 -8.44 8.15 -28.38
CA GLU A 351 -7.21 7.37 -28.28
C GLU A 351 -6.27 7.63 -29.46
N LEU A 352 -4.99 7.34 -29.27
CA LEU A 352 -4.03 7.32 -30.36
C LEU A 352 -3.95 5.92 -30.94
N GLU A 353 -4.11 5.79 -32.26
CA GLU A 353 -3.89 4.53 -32.97
C GLU A 353 -2.42 4.10 -32.79
N VAL A 354 -2.20 2.90 -32.26
CA VAL A 354 -0.86 2.30 -32.06
C VAL A 354 -0.63 1.24 -33.12
N LYS A 355 0.55 1.27 -33.76
CA LYS A 355 0.91 0.33 -34.83
C LYS A 355 1.98 -0.65 -34.35
N PRO A 356 1.86 -1.96 -34.67
CA PRO A 356 2.90 -2.93 -34.35
C PRO A 356 4.26 -2.50 -34.89
N ASN A 357 5.27 -2.47 -34.02
CA ASN A 357 6.65 -2.16 -34.40
C ASN A 357 7.32 -3.27 -35.23
N LYS A 358 6.68 -4.44 -35.33
CA LYS A 358 7.09 -5.60 -36.12
C LYS A 358 5.89 -6.07 -36.94
N GLN A 359 6.02 -6.04 -38.26
CA GLN A 359 5.03 -6.60 -39.18
C GLN A 359 5.31 -8.10 -39.39
N GLY A 360 4.25 -8.91 -39.33
CA GLY A 360 4.27 -10.31 -39.73
C GLY A 360 3.91 -10.51 -41.21
N PRO A 361 3.96 -11.76 -41.70
CA PRO A 361 3.85 -12.07 -43.13
C PRO A 361 2.40 -12.14 -43.66
N LEU A 362 1.38 -11.96 -42.82
CA LEU A 362 -0.03 -11.97 -43.24
C LEU A 362 -0.46 -10.62 -43.82
N GLU A 363 -1.53 -10.57 -44.62
CA GLU A 363 -2.00 -9.35 -45.28
C GLU A 363 -2.41 -8.22 -44.30
N ASP A 364 -2.87 -8.59 -43.10
CA ASP A 364 -3.18 -7.65 -42.01
C ASP A 364 -1.96 -7.28 -41.14
N GLY A 365 -0.76 -7.72 -41.54
CA GLY A 365 0.50 -7.47 -40.84
C GLY A 365 0.69 -8.30 -39.56
N LYS A 366 -0.15 -9.31 -39.28
CA LYS A 366 0.02 -10.21 -38.14
C LYS A 366 0.99 -11.37 -38.41
N PHE A 367 1.43 -12.00 -37.34
CA PHE A 367 2.14 -13.28 -37.40
C PHE A 367 1.13 -14.44 -37.41
N PRO A 368 1.39 -15.53 -38.15
CA PRO A 368 0.63 -16.76 -37.99
C PRO A 368 0.99 -17.39 -36.64
N TYR A 369 -0.04 -17.72 -35.85
CA TYR A 369 0.06 -18.50 -34.62
C TYR A 369 -0.52 -19.89 -34.88
N LEU A 370 0.08 -20.92 -34.28
CA LEU A 370 -0.42 -22.29 -34.38
C LEU A 370 -1.52 -22.49 -33.33
N GLY A 371 -2.69 -23.00 -33.74
CA GLY A 371 -3.70 -23.48 -32.79
C GLY A 371 -3.18 -24.67 -31.96
N GLY A 372 -3.78 -24.92 -30.80
CA GLY A 372 -3.23 -25.86 -29.81
C GLY A 372 -2.89 -27.25 -30.35
N VAL A 373 -3.79 -27.85 -31.15
CA VAL A 373 -3.56 -29.17 -31.78
C VAL A 373 -2.43 -29.13 -32.80
N GLU A 374 -2.31 -28.06 -33.59
CA GLU A 374 -1.20 -27.93 -34.55
C GLU A 374 0.13 -27.69 -33.84
N ALA A 375 0.15 -26.90 -32.76
CA ALA A 375 1.35 -26.64 -31.97
C ALA A 375 1.95 -27.95 -31.41
N ILE A 376 1.10 -28.85 -30.86
CA ILE A 376 1.52 -30.17 -30.36
C ILE A 376 2.20 -30.99 -31.47
N SER A 377 1.74 -30.91 -32.72
CA SER A 377 2.36 -31.63 -33.85
C SER A 377 3.82 -31.21 -34.15
N LYS A 378 4.29 -30.07 -33.59
CA LYS A 378 5.67 -29.59 -33.75
C LYS A 378 6.57 -29.98 -32.57
N PHE A 379 6.04 -30.60 -31.51
CA PHE A 379 6.80 -30.90 -30.30
C PHE A 379 7.64 -32.17 -30.46
N THR A 380 8.89 -32.13 -30.01
CA THR A 380 9.72 -33.34 -29.81
C THR A 380 9.44 -33.88 -28.41
N VAL A 381 8.60 -34.90 -28.31
CA VAL A 381 8.23 -35.52 -27.02
C VAL A 381 9.25 -36.59 -26.63
N ALA A 382 9.63 -36.64 -25.35
CA ALA A 382 10.58 -37.63 -24.84
C ALA A 382 9.96 -39.05 -24.78
N GLU A 383 10.81 -40.08 -24.83
CA GLU A 383 10.35 -41.47 -24.72
C GLU A 383 9.59 -41.71 -23.41
N GLY A 384 8.41 -42.32 -23.51
CA GLY A 384 7.52 -42.57 -22.37
C GLY A 384 6.64 -41.39 -21.94
N MET A 385 6.70 -40.24 -22.64
CA MET A 385 5.80 -39.10 -22.40
C MET A 385 4.74 -38.95 -23.50
N GLN A 386 3.63 -38.29 -23.16
CA GLN A 386 2.55 -37.89 -24.06
C GLN A 386 2.22 -36.41 -23.83
N VAL A 387 1.65 -35.74 -24.84
CA VAL A 387 1.13 -34.37 -24.75
C VAL A 387 -0.31 -34.36 -25.26
N ASN A 388 -1.20 -33.68 -24.53
CA ASN A 388 -2.62 -33.45 -24.81
C ASN A 388 -2.92 -31.94 -24.73
N LEU A 389 -3.98 -31.50 -25.40
CA LEU A 389 -4.46 -30.12 -25.31
C LEU A 389 -5.49 -30.02 -24.17
N PHE A 390 -5.04 -29.68 -22.96
CA PHE A 390 -5.94 -29.59 -21.79
C PHE A 390 -6.99 -28.47 -21.93
N ALA A 391 -6.57 -27.27 -22.34
CA ALA A 391 -7.43 -26.12 -22.54
C ALA A 391 -6.81 -25.15 -23.58
N SER A 392 -7.64 -24.31 -24.20
CA SER A 392 -7.21 -23.23 -25.10
C SER A 392 -8.18 -22.06 -25.08
N GLU A 393 -7.73 -20.91 -25.61
CA GLU A 393 -8.57 -19.73 -25.88
C GLU A 393 -9.70 -19.99 -26.89
N GLU A 394 -9.58 -21.01 -27.76
CA GLU A 394 -10.65 -21.48 -28.65
C GLU A 394 -11.74 -22.25 -27.90
N MET A 395 -11.39 -22.95 -26.81
CA MET A 395 -12.33 -23.64 -25.93
C MET A 395 -12.97 -22.67 -24.92
N PHE A 396 -12.18 -21.74 -24.38
CA PHE A 396 -12.57 -20.83 -23.30
C PHE A 396 -12.09 -19.40 -23.58
N PRO A 397 -12.99 -18.48 -24.01
CA PRO A 397 -12.66 -17.07 -24.26
C PRO A 397 -12.11 -16.31 -23.05
N GLU A 398 -12.23 -16.87 -21.84
CA GLU A 398 -11.65 -16.34 -20.61
C GLU A 398 -10.14 -16.63 -20.47
N LEU A 399 -9.62 -17.64 -21.16
CA LEU A 399 -8.23 -18.14 -21.05
C LEU A 399 -7.26 -17.39 -21.98
N ILE A 400 -7.18 -16.06 -21.85
CA ILE A 400 -6.32 -15.21 -22.70
C ILE A 400 -5.06 -14.77 -21.94
N ASN A 401 -3.89 -14.99 -22.53
CA ASN A 401 -2.57 -14.65 -21.95
C ASN A 401 -2.39 -15.19 -20.51
N PRO A 402 -2.32 -16.53 -20.31
CA PRO A 402 -1.98 -17.10 -19.00
C PRO A 402 -0.56 -16.70 -18.58
N VAL A 403 -0.40 -16.27 -17.32
CA VAL A 403 0.84 -15.68 -16.78
C VAL A 403 1.53 -16.60 -15.77
N GLN A 404 0.77 -17.09 -14.78
CA GLN A 404 1.19 -18.09 -13.81
C GLN A 404 0.07 -19.13 -13.70
N MET A 405 0.44 -20.38 -13.43
CA MET A 405 -0.48 -21.48 -13.19
C MET A 405 -0.07 -22.22 -11.90
N ALA A 406 -1.06 -22.77 -11.20
CA ALA A 406 -0.86 -23.62 -10.04
C ALA A 406 -1.99 -24.66 -9.98
N VAL A 407 -1.75 -25.80 -9.32
CA VAL A 407 -2.76 -26.85 -9.14
C VAL A 407 -3.17 -26.88 -7.67
N ASP A 408 -4.48 -26.89 -7.40
CA ASP A 408 -4.99 -26.92 -6.03
C ASP A 408 -4.92 -28.31 -5.38
N THR A 409 -5.35 -28.44 -4.13
CA THR A 409 -5.33 -29.71 -3.39
C THR A 409 -6.31 -30.77 -3.94
N ASP A 410 -7.27 -30.36 -4.77
CA ASP A 410 -8.25 -31.26 -5.40
C ASP A 410 -7.83 -31.65 -6.84
N GLY A 411 -6.70 -31.13 -7.32
CA GLY A 411 -6.12 -31.42 -8.63
C GLY A 411 -6.56 -30.50 -9.75
N ARG A 412 -7.28 -29.40 -9.45
CA ARG A 412 -7.81 -28.46 -10.44
C ARG A 412 -6.74 -27.45 -10.84
N LEU A 413 -6.64 -27.16 -12.13
CA LEU A 413 -5.67 -26.18 -12.64
C LEU A 413 -6.23 -24.75 -12.50
N PHE A 414 -5.52 -23.90 -11.79
CA PHE A 414 -5.78 -22.46 -11.74
C PHE A 414 -4.78 -21.71 -12.62
N ALA A 415 -5.23 -20.64 -13.26
CA ALA A 415 -4.37 -19.74 -14.04
C ALA A 415 -4.73 -18.27 -13.77
N SER A 416 -3.72 -17.41 -13.59
CA SER A 416 -3.90 -15.96 -13.72
C SER A 416 -3.77 -15.58 -15.19
N VAL A 417 -4.79 -14.90 -15.72
CA VAL A 417 -4.90 -14.55 -17.14
C VAL A 417 -4.96 -13.03 -17.30
N TRP A 418 -4.35 -12.53 -18.37
CA TRP A 418 -4.12 -11.10 -18.58
C TRP A 418 -4.61 -10.63 -19.96
N PRO A 419 -5.93 -10.60 -20.21
CA PRO A 419 -6.48 -10.10 -21.47
C PRO A 419 -6.09 -8.64 -21.75
N SER A 420 -5.83 -7.82 -20.72
CA SER A 420 -5.41 -6.43 -20.89
C SER A 420 -3.90 -6.22 -21.14
N TYR A 421 -3.12 -7.27 -21.42
CA TYR A 421 -1.68 -7.14 -21.61
C TYR A 421 -1.32 -6.11 -22.72
N PRO A 422 -0.39 -5.15 -22.49
CA PRO A 422 0.54 -5.05 -21.35
C PRO A 422 0.08 -4.15 -20.18
N HIS A 423 -1.08 -3.49 -20.30
CA HIS A 423 -1.73 -2.69 -19.25
C HIS A 423 -3.19 -2.37 -19.61
N TRP A 424 -4.04 -2.15 -18.61
CA TRP A 424 -5.46 -1.83 -18.84
C TRP A 424 -5.66 -0.53 -19.64
N ASN A 425 -6.22 -0.67 -20.85
CA ASN A 425 -6.72 0.42 -21.68
C ASN A 425 -7.94 1.09 -20.97
N PRO A 426 -7.96 2.43 -20.82
CA PRO A 426 -9.01 3.13 -20.07
C PRO A 426 -10.42 3.02 -20.64
N THR A 427 -10.56 2.80 -21.95
CA THR A 427 -11.86 2.76 -22.65
C THR A 427 -12.46 1.35 -22.75
N GLU A 428 -11.68 0.33 -22.45
CA GLU A 428 -12.08 -1.09 -22.48
C GLU A 428 -12.45 -1.62 -21.07
N PRO A 429 -13.27 -2.67 -20.96
CA PRO A 429 -13.57 -3.29 -19.66
C PRO A 429 -12.33 -3.97 -19.06
N ARG A 430 -12.25 -3.98 -17.73
CA ARG A 430 -11.16 -4.60 -16.97
C ARG A 430 -11.39 -6.11 -16.81
N LEU A 431 -10.80 -6.88 -17.70
CA LEU A 431 -11.05 -8.33 -17.86
C LEU A 431 -9.98 -9.26 -17.29
N ASP A 432 -8.94 -8.74 -16.63
CA ASP A 432 -7.93 -9.59 -15.97
C ASP A 432 -8.53 -10.31 -14.77
N ARG A 433 -8.26 -11.62 -14.70
CA ARG A 433 -8.95 -12.54 -13.81
C ARG A 433 -8.09 -13.75 -13.44
N ILE A 434 -8.52 -14.47 -12.41
CA ILE A 434 -8.05 -15.82 -12.12
C ILE A 434 -9.15 -16.79 -12.57
N VAL A 435 -8.75 -17.83 -13.29
CA VAL A 435 -9.64 -18.90 -13.75
C VAL A 435 -9.29 -20.23 -13.09
N CYS A 436 -10.30 -21.06 -12.87
CA CYS A 436 -10.21 -22.45 -12.46
C CYS A 436 -10.69 -23.33 -13.63
N LEU A 437 -9.90 -24.35 -13.96
CA LEU A 437 -10.10 -25.31 -15.04
C LEU A 437 -10.16 -26.72 -14.42
N PRO A 438 -11.34 -27.16 -13.94
CA PRO A 438 -11.52 -28.52 -13.46
C PRO A 438 -11.68 -29.51 -14.62
N ASP A 439 -11.28 -30.74 -14.31
CA ASP A 439 -11.38 -31.96 -15.12
C ASP A 439 -12.09 -32.97 -14.20
N GLU A 440 -13.43 -33.02 -14.30
CA GLU A 440 -14.31 -33.76 -13.40
C GLU A 440 -14.39 -35.25 -13.78
N ASP A 441 -14.25 -35.58 -15.08
CA ASP A 441 -14.28 -36.96 -15.58
C ASP A 441 -12.88 -37.61 -15.72
N ARG A 442 -11.81 -36.81 -15.66
CA ARG A 442 -10.39 -37.21 -15.67
C ARG A 442 -9.88 -37.72 -17.01
N ASP A 443 -10.44 -37.23 -18.12
CA ASP A 443 -9.97 -37.54 -19.47
C ASP A 443 -8.71 -36.74 -19.89
N GLY A 444 -8.35 -35.70 -19.14
CA GLY A 444 -7.23 -34.80 -19.45
C GLY A 444 -7.61 -33.61 -20.33
N LEU A 445 -8.89 -33.24 -20.37
CA LEU A 445 -9.42 -31.99 -20.91
C LEU A 445 -10.11 -31.20 -19.78
N ALA A 446 -10.08 -29.87 -19.86
CA ALA A 446 -10.88 -29.05 -18.95
C ALA A 446 -12.35 -29.05 -19.39
N ASP A 447 -13.27 -29.39 -18.48
CA ASP A 447 -14.72 -29.42 -18.72
C ASP A 447 -15.31 -28.00 -18.88
N LYS A 448 -14.78 -27.06 -18.10
CA LYS A 448 -15.29 -25.71 -17.95
C LYS A 448 -14.18 -24.74 -17.55
N CYS A 449 -14.41 -23.46 -17.77
CA CYS A 449 -13.58 -22.37 -17.25
C CYS A 449 -14.41 -21.53 -16.27
N VAL A 450 -14.08 -21.61 -14.98
CA VAL A 450 -14.75 -20.84 -13.92
C VAL A 450 -13.92 -19.60 -13.61
N VAL A 451 -14.53 -18.42 -13.67
CA VAL A 451 -13.87 -17.17 -13.25
C VAL A 451 -13.90 -17.09 -11.72
N PHE A 452 -12.80 -17.46 -11.08
CA PHE A 452 -12.64 -17.44 -9.62
C PHE A 452 -12.59 -16.00 -9.07
N ALA A 453 -11.91 -15.09 -9.76
CA ALA A 453 -11.86 -13.68 -9.36
C ALA A 453 -11.65 -12.76 -10.56
N ASP A 454 -12.39 -11.67 -10.65
CA ASP A 454 -12.33 -10.71 -11.76
C ASP A 454 -11.94 -9.28 -11.31
N LYS A 455 -11.91 -8.35 -12.29
CA LYS A 455 -11.69 -6.91 -12.09
C LYS A 455 -10.38 -6.60 -11.34
N LEU A 456 -9.35 -7.42 -11.55
CA LEU A 456 -7.97 -7.16 -11.14
C LEU A 456 -7.24 -6.44 -12.30
N ASN A 457 -6.02 -5.94 -12.08
CA ASN A 457 -5.25 -5.26 -13.14
C ASN A 457 -3.84 -5.83 -13.13
N SER A 458 -3.41 -6.33 -14.28
CA SER A 458 -2.08 -6.90 -14.52
C SER A 458 -1.76 -7.96 -13.48
N ILE A 459 -2.54 -9.04 -13.44
CA ILE A 459 -2.29 -10.15 -12.50
C ILE A 459 -1.01 -10.86 -12.93
N THR A 460 0.06 -10.66 -12.17
CA THR A 460 1.42 -11.10 -12.53
C THR A 460 1.85 -12.37 -11.80
N GLY A 461 0.99 -12.91 -10.94
CA GLY A 461 1.14 -14.21 -10.30
C GLY A 461 0.15 -14.41 -9.15
N PHE A 462 0.01 -15.65 -8.69
CA PHE A 462 -0.77 -16.01 -7.51
C PHE A 462 -0.21 -17.29 -6.89
N GLU A 463 -0.53 -17.54 -5.62
CA GLU A 463 -0.18 -18.78 -4.93
C GLU A 463 -1.19 -19.10 -3.81
N PHE A 464 -1.46 -20.37 -3.57
CA PHE A 464 -2.41 -20.83 -2.56
C PHE A 464 -1.90 -20.60 -1.13
N TRP A 465 -2.75 -20.03 -0.28
CA TRP A 465 -2.43 -19.76 1.12
C TRP A 465 -3.70 -19.59 1.96
N GLY A 466 -3.69 -20.00 3.23
CA GLY A 466 -4.77 -19.65 4.18
C GLY A 466 -6.19 -20.16 3.84
N GLY A 467 -6.30 -21.18 2.97
CA GLY A 467 -7.58 -21.64 2.43
C GLY A 467 -8.18 -20.67 1.39
N GLY A 468 -7.32 -19.95 0.67
CA GLY A 468 -7.59 -19.08 -0.47
C GLY A 468 -6.29 -18.91 -1.25
N MET A 469 -6.04 -17.72 -1.80
CA MET A 469 -4.81 -17.42 -2.53
C MET A 469 -4.30 -15.99 -2.30
N LEU A 470 -2.98 -15.83 -2.33
CA LEU A 470 -2.29 -14.54 -2.39
C LEU A 470 -2.03 -14.19 -3.87
N VAL A 471 -2.41 -13.00 -4.30
CA VAL A 471 -2.45 -12.60 -5.71
C VAL A 471 -1.68 -11.29 -5.90
N ALA A 472 -0.68 -11.31 -6.80
CA ALA A 472 0.01 -10.11 -7.24
C ALA A 472 -0.80 -9.39 -8.33
N ALA A 473 -1.31 -8.21 -8.00
CA ALA A 473 -1.91 -7.27 -8.94
C ALA A 473 -1.36 -5.89 -8.58
N PRO A 474 -0.34 -5.37 -9.30
CA PRO A 474 0.39 -4.18 -8.91
C PRO A 474 -0.53 -2.95 -8.70
N PRO A 475 -0.32 -2.15 -7.64
CA PRO A 475 0.82 -2.12 -6.72
C PRO A 475 0.66 -2.97 -5.44
N GLU A 476 -0.16 -4.03 -5.45
CA GLU A 476 -0.67 -4.72 -4.25
C GLU A 476 -0.46 -6.26 -4.26
N ILE A 477 -0.45 -6.86 -3.07
CA ILE A 477 -0.80 -8.27 -2.88
C ILE A 477 -2.20 -8.33 -2.26
N TRP A 478 -3.10 -9.06 -2.91
CA TRP A 478 -4.44 -9.36 -2.43
C TRP A 478 -4.49 -10.75 -1.81
N PHE A 479 -5.32 -10.95 -0.79
CA PHE A 479 -5.81 -12.26 -0.40
C PHE A 479 -7.24 -12.42 -0.92
N LEU A 480 -7.46 -13.44 -1.73
CA LEU A 480 -8.75 -13.80 -2.31
C LEU A 480 -9.18 -15.17 -1.80
N LYS A 481 -10.44 -15.32 -1.43
CA LYS A 481 -10.98 -16.58 -0.92
C LYS A 481 -12.47 -16.70 -1.25
N ASP A 482 -12.89 -17.92 -1.56
CA ASP A 482 -14.28 -18.40 -1.57
C ASP A 482 -14.65 -18.90 -0.16
N THR A 483 -15.83 -18.53 0.35
CA THR A 483 -16.34 -19.03 1.65
C THR A 483 -17.65 -19.82 1.58
N ASP A 484 -18.28 -19.97 0.41
CA ASP A 484 -19.54 -20.71 0.25
C ASP A 484 -19.48 -21.92 -0.72
N GLY A 485 -18.40 -22.04 -1.51
CA GLY A 485 -18.12 -23.16 -2.39
C GLY A 485 -18.68 -23.01 -3.81
N ASP A 486 -18.99 -21.79 -4.27
CA ASP A 486 -19.43 -21.51 -5.64
C ASP A 486 -18.29 -21.33 -6.68
N ASP A 487 -17.05 -21.60 -6.25
CA ASP A 487 -15.78 -21.41 -6.97
C ASP A 487 -15.50 -19.94 -7.33
N LYS A 488 -15.98 -18.97 -6.55
CA LYS A 488 -15.65 -17.54 -6.69
C LYS A 488 -15.24 -16.88 -5.37
N ALA A 489 -14.31 -15.93 -5.47
CA ALA A 489 -13.83 -15.18 -4.32
C ALA A 489 -14.84 -14.13 -3.83
N ASP A 490 -15.44 -14.38 -2.67
CA ASP A 490 -16.30 -13.44 -1.93
C ASP A 490 -15.50 -12.56 -0.95
N VAL A 491 -14.36 -13.05 -0.46
CA VAL A 491 -13.42 -12.33 0.40
C VAL A 491 -12.29 -11.74 -0.43
N LYS A 492 -12.08 -10.42 -0.30
CA LYS A 492 -10.99 -9.67 -0.95
C LYS A 492 -10.30 -8.72 0.03
N ILE A 493 -9.10 -9.09 0.49
CA ILE A 493 -8.33 -8.32 1.48
C ILE A 493 -7.04 -7.80 0.83
N ARG A 494 -6.74 -6.51 0.97
CA ARG A 494 -5.45 -5.94 0.56
C ARG A 494 -4.38 -6.22 1.63
N MET A 495 -3.67 -7.34 1.48
CA MET A 495 -2.64 -7.81 2.41
C MET A 495 -1.39 -6.94 2.37
N MET A 496 -0.90 -6.60 1.18
CA MET A 496 0.25 -5.72 0.99
C MET A 496 -0.09 -4.60 0.02
N GLN A 497 0.51 -3.43 0.25
CA GLN A 497 0.46 -2.27 -0.64
C GLN A 497 1.86 -1.68 -0.76
N GLY A 498 2.22 -1.19 -1.94
CA GLY A 498 3.51 -0.52 -2.16
C GLY A 498 4.58 -1.35 -2.88
N LEU A 499 4.20 -2.42 -3.60
CA LEU A 499 5.11 -3.22 -4.43
C LEU A 499 5.78 -2.44 -5.59
N SER A 500 5.22 -1.26 -5.90
CA SER A 500 5.32 -0.52 -7.16
C SER A 500 4.42 -1.09 -8.27
N SER A 501 4.04 -0.20 -9.18
CA SER A 501 3.32 -0.46 -10.43
C SER A 501 4.05 0.21 -11.61
N ALA A 502 5.35 0.47 -11.46
CA ALA A 502 6.12 1.26 -12.41
C ALA A 502 6.33 0.51 -13.73
N ASP A 503 6.57 -0.79 -13.70
CA ASP A 503 6.80 -1.59 -14.91
C ASP A 503 6.18 -2.97 -14.71
N THR A 504 5.25 -3.35 -15.59
CA THR A 504 4.47 -4.58 -15.42
C THR A 504 5.27 -5.84 -15.74
N HIS A 505 6.18 -5.78 -16.72
CA HIS A 505 7.09 -6.88 -17.06
C HIS A 505 8.12 -7.19 -15.95
N HIS A 506 8.42 -6.20 -15.11
CA HIS A 506 9.36 -6.29 -13.98
C HIS A 506 8.68 -6.27 -12.59
N SER A 507 7.36 -6.43 -12.53
CA SER A 507 6.58 -6.40 -11.29
C SER A 507 6.75 -7.67 -10.45
N ALA A 508 6.04 -7.77 -9.32
CA ALA A 508 6.06 -8.96 -8.47
C ALA A 508 5.48 -10.16 -9.23
N ASN A 509 6.28 -11.18 -9.47
CA ASN A 509 5.96 -12.35 -10.28
C ASN A 509 6.56 -13.62 -9.66
N ALA A 510 6.24 -14.79 -10.23
CA ALA A 510 6.71 -16.09 -9.76
C ALA A 510 6.48 -16.27 -8.25
N LEU A 511 5.20 -16.16 -7.86
CA LEU A 511 4.78 -16.27 -6.47
C LEU A 511 4.86 -17.74 -6.04
N VAL A 512 5.53 -18.03 -4.93
CA VAL A 512 5.64 -19.39 -4.38
C VAL A 512 5.69 -19.37 -2.85
N ILE A 513 5.02 -20.32 -2.17
CA ILE A 513 5.19 -20.50 -0.72
C ILE A 513 6.46 -21.30 -0.44
N GLY A 514 7.37 -20.72 0.35
CA GLY A 514 8.56 -21.41 0.84
C GLY A 514 8.26 -22.38 1.99
N PRO A 515 9.19 -23.30 2.32
CA PRO A 515 9.01 -24.32 3.36
C PRO A 515 8.85 -23.76 4.79
N ASP A 516 9.06 -22.46 4.99
CA ASP A 516 8.86 -21.72 6.24
C ASP A 516 7.46 -21.05 6.34
N GLY A 517 6.66 -21.16 5.27
CA GLY A 517 5.33 -20.56 5.13
C GLY A 517 5.35 -19.07 4.73
N GLY A 518 6.49 -18.53 4.28
CA GLY A 518 6.56 -17.21 3.66
C GLY A 518 6.20 -17.25 2.17
N LEU A 519 5.58 -16.20 1.65
CA LEU A 519 5.42 -15.97 0.21
C LEU A 519 6.70 -15.35 -0.35
N TYR A 520 7.34 -16.06 -1.26
CA TYR A 520 8.46 -15.55 -2.05
C TYR A 520 7.93 -15.01 -3.38
N TYR A 521 8.54 -13.94 -3.88
CA TYR A 521 8.24 -13.38 -5.19
C TYR A 521 9.47 -12.72 -5.81
N SER A 522 9.64 -12.92 -7.12
CA SER A 522 10.65 -12.28 -7.95
C SER A 522 10.19 -10.89 -8.39
N ARG A 523 11.13 -9.94 -8.53
CA ARG A 523 10.83 -8.56 -8.93
C ARG A 523 12.04 -7.79 -9.47
N GLY A 524 11.85 -7.03 -10.56
CA GLY A 524 12.92 -6.43 -11.37
C GLY A 524 13.24 -4.94 -11.14
N ILE A 525 14.24 -4.44 -11.89
CA ILE A 525 14.95 -3.17 -11.65
C ILE A 525 14.14 -1.87 -11.69
N PHE A 526 13.05 -1.77 -12.47
CA PHE A 526 12.36 -0.49 -12.69
C PHE A 526 11.41 -0.09 -11.56
N ASN A 527 10.97 -1.06 -10.78
CA ASN A 527 10.01 -0.86 -9.71
C ASN A 527 10.72 -0.31 -8.45
N LYS A 528 9.99 0.38 -7.55
CA LYS A 528 10.49 0.78 -6.20
C LYS A 528 9.48 0.39 -5.11
N VAL A 529 9.88 -0.49 -4.18
CA VAL A 529 9.04 -0.95 -3.05
C VAL A 529 9.07 0.11 -1.95
N ALA A 530 7.89 0.41 -1.41
CA ALA A 530 7.68 1.28 -0.27
C ALA A 530 6.46 0.76 0.51
N THR A 531 6.69 -0.16 1.45
CA THR A 531 5.63 -0.89 2.17
C THR A 531 5.74 -0.62 3.66
N GLU A 532 4.61 -0.25 4.29
CA GLU A 532 4.48 -0.18 5.74
C GLU A 532 4.18 -1.58 6.31
N THR A 533 4.97 -2.02 7.29
CA THR A 533 4.74 -3.24 8.10
C THR A 533 4.53 -2.83 9.56
N PRO A 534 3.99 -3.70 10.43
CA PRO A 534 3.74 -3.36 11.84
C PRO A 534 4.99 -2.90 12.61
N THR A 535 6.20 -3.26 12.16
CA THR A 535 7.47 -2.92 12.83
C THR A 535 8.39 -1.99 12.05
N LYS A 536 8.22 -1.83 10.72
CA LYS A 536 9.13 -1.03 9.88
C LYS A 536 8.47 -0.50 8.59
N THR A 537 9.08 0.52 7.97
CA THR A 537 8.81 0.86 6.56
C THR A 537 9.85 0.16 5.70
N PHE A 538 9.48 -0.92 5.03
CA PHE A 538 10.37 -1.61 4.11
C PHE A 538 10.48 -0.84 2.79
N ARG A 539 11.71 -0.51 2.39
CA ARG A 539 12.01 0.19 1.15
C ARG A 539 13.08 -0.56 0.37
N SER A 540 12.87 -0.75 -0.93
CA SER A 540 13.88 -1.35 -1.79
C SER A 540 13.73 -0.93 -3.26
N GLY A 541 14.85 -0.57 -3.88
CA GLY A 541 15.00 -0.41 -5.33
C GLY A 541 15.83 -1.53 -5.95
N ALA A 542 16.11 -2.60 -5.20
CA ALA A 542 16.86 -3.73 -5.74
C ALA A 542 16.02 -4.52 -6.77
N SER A 543 16.74 -5.27 -7.61
CA SER A 543 16.18 -6.41 -8.34
C SER A 543 16.57 -7.67 -7.57
N GLY A 544 15.63 -8.59 -7.42
CA GLY A 544 15.87 -9.82 -6.69
C GLY A 544 14.59 -10.51 -6.26
N VAL A 545 14.74 -11.44 -5.33
CA VAL A 545 13.62 -12.08 -4.64
C VAL A 545 13.39 -11.45 -3.28
N TYR A 546 12.11 -11.32 -2.96
CA TYR A 546 11.59 -10.78 -1.71
C TYR A 546 10.75 -11.85 -1.02
N ARG A 547 10.68 -11.77 0.31
CA ARG A 547 9.88 -12.66 1.14
C ARG A 547 8.88 -11.85 1.97
N PHE A 548 7.61 -12.14 1.80
CA PHE A 548 6.50 -11.63 2.61
C PHE A 548 6.01 -12.72 3.55
N ASP A 549 5.90 -12.43 4.85
CA ASP A 549 5.21 -13.33 5.78
C ASP A 549 3.76 -12.85 5.98
N PRO A 550 2.75 -13.54 5.42
CA PRO A 550 1.35 -13.12 5.53
C PRO A 550 0.78 -13.23 6.95
N ARG A 551 1.51 -13.83 7.92
CA ARG A 551 1.09 -13.93 9.33
C ARG A 551 1.56 -12.73 10.16
N THR A 552 2.75 -12.22 9.87
CA THR A 552 3.38 -11.10 10.61
C THR A 552 3.31 -9.77 9.85
N PHE A 553 2.95 -9.82 8.56
CA PHE A 553 3.01 -8.73 7.58
C PHE A 553 4.42 -8.20 7.31
N GLU A 554 5.46 -8.91 7.76
CA GLU A 554 6.84 -8.48 7.55
C GLU A 554 7.35 -8.82 6.15
N LEU A 555 8.15 -7.88 5.62
CA LEU A 555 8.75 -7.96 4.29
C LEU A 555 10.28 -7.91 4.39
N GLU A 556 10.94 -8.76 3.61
CA GLU A 556 12.39 -8.94 3.60
C GLU A 556 12.93 -9.05 2.17
N PHE A 557 14.18 -8.68 1.97
CA PHE A 557 14.93 -8.95 0.74
C PHE A 557 15.77 -10.20 0.96
N VAL A 558 15.65 -11.19 0.08
CA VAL A 558 16.29 -12.51 0.25
C VAL A 558 17.65 -12.52 -0.43
N PHE A 559 17.69 -12.29 -1.74
CA PHE A 559 18.94 -12.27 -2.52
C PHE A 559 18.80 -11.45 -3.82
N PRO A 560 19.92 -10.91 -4.35
CA PRO A 560 19.93 -10.16 -5.60
C PRO A 560 19.98 -11.06 -6.83
N ILE A 561 19.11 -10.78 -7.79
CA ILE A 561 19.09 -11.36 -9.14
C ILE A 561 18.37 -10.39 -10.09
N GLY A 562 18.77 -10.34 -11.36
CA GLY A 562 18.14 -9.44 -12.33
C GLY A 562 18.90 -9.26 -13.64
N PRO A 563 18.44 -8.35 -14.52
CA PRO A 563 17.54 -7.23 -14.21
C PRO A 563 16.03 -7.51 -14.17
N ASN A 564 15.58 -8.70 -14.57
CA ASN A 564 14.18 -9.12 -14.51
C ASN A 564 14.04 -10.57 -14.03
N PRO A 565 14.13 -10.83 -12.70
CA PRO A 565 13.95 -12.17 -12.18
C PRO A 565 12.53 -12.68 -12.43
N HIS A 566 12.47 -13.92 -12.94
CA HIS A 566 11.28 -14.66 -13.35
C HIS A 566 11.54 -16.14 -13.15
N GLY A 567 10.59 -16.83 -12.52
CA GLY A 567 10.74 -18.22 -12.07
C GLY A 567 11.53 -18.31 -10.77
N ASP A 568 10.85 -18.71 -9.70
CA ASP A 568 11.38 -18.95 -8.36
C ASP A 568 10.66 -20.19 -7.82
N VAL A 569 11.42 -21.20 -7.39
CA VAL A 569 10.88 -22.50 -6.94
C VAL A 569 11.72 -23.09 -5.81
N PHE A 570 11.07 -23.87 -4.94
CA PHE A 570 11.73 -24.69 -3.93
C PHE A 570 11.67 -26.16 -4.32
N ASP A 571 12.77 -26.89 -4.14
CA ASP A 571 12.76 -28.35 -4.27
C ASP A 571 12.26 -29.04 -2.97
N GLN A 572 12.10 -30.36 -3.02
CA GLN A 572 11.66 -31.19 -1.89
C GLN A 572 12.58 -31.15 -0.65
N TRP A 573 13.81 -30.65 -0.78
CA TRP A 573 14.77 -30.47 0.31
C TRP A 573 14.76 -29.03 0.86
N GLY A 574 13.96 -28.15 0.27
CA GLY A 574 13.88 -26.73 0.60
C GLY A 574 14.98 -25.89 -0.06
N PHE A 575 15.69 -26.40 -1.07
CA PHE A 575 16.62 -25.59 -1.85
C PHE A 575 15.87 -24.70 -2.83
N GLN A 576 16.17 -23.40 -2.80
CA GLN A 576 15.53 -22.42 -3.65
C GLN A 576 16.35 -22.17 -4.93
N PHE A 577 15.67 -22.12 -6.06
CA PHE A 577 16.23 -21.89 -7.39
C PHE A 577 15.44 -20.76 -8.07
N ALA A 578 16.15 -19.78 -8.60
CA ALA A 578 15.54 -18.64 -9.29
C ALA A 578 16.28 -18.30 -10.58
N ASN A 579 15.58 -17.68 -11.53
CA ASN A 579 16.12 -17.34 -12.85
C ASN A 579 15.91 -15.85 -13.17
N ASP A 580 16.69 -15.35 -14.13
CA ASP A 580 16.54 -14.01 -14.71
C ASP A 580 16.04 -14.09 -16.15
N GLY A 581 14.81 -13.65 -16.39
CA GLY A 581 14.17 -13.69 -17.70
C GLY A 581 14.80 -12.78 -18.76
N THR A 582 15.71 -11.85 -18.38
CA THR A 582 16.41 -10.98 -19.35
C THR A 582 17.71 -11.59 -19.85
N SER A 583 18.52 -12.17 -18.96
CA SER A 583 19.84 -12.74 -19.28
C SER A 583 19.84 -14.26 -19.42
N GLY A 584 18.80 -14.95 -18.95
CA GLY A 584 18.75 -16.41 -18.83
C GLY A 584 19.60 -16.97 -17.70
N THR A 585 20.02 -16.14 -16.73
CA THR A 585 20.92 -16.58 -15.65
C THR A 585 20.16 -17.26 -14.51
N GLY A 586 20.26 -18.59 -14.43
CA GLY A 586 19.84 -19.37 -13.28
C GLY A 586 20.76 -19.18 -12.06
N SER A 587 20.18 -19.16 -10.86
CA SER A 587 20.86 -19.01 -9.57
C SER A 587 20.32 -20.01 -8.54
N TYR A 588 21.22 -20.61 -7.77
CA TYR A 588 20.86 -21.34 -6.54
C TYR A 588 20.98 -20.43 -5.35
N VAL A 589 19.91 -20.41 -4.55
CA VAL A 589 19.75 -19.53 -3.41
C VAL A 589 20.04 -20.35 -2.17
N ASN A 590 21.27 -20.20 -1.67
CA ASN A 590 21.71 -20.94 -0.49
C ASN A 590 20.99 -20.39 0.75
N ILE A 591 20.11 -21.17 1.37
CA ILE A 591 19.42 -20.80 2.61
C ILE A 591 20.40 -20.87 3.79
N GLY A 592 21.18 -19.81 3.92
CA GLY A 592 22.23 -19.62 4.91
C GLY A 592 23.00 -18.34 4.60
N LYS A 593 23.78 -17.81 5.56
CA LYS A 593 24.54 -16.54 5.40
C LYS A 593 25.78 -16.67 4.50
N GLY A 594 25.68 -17.40 3.39
CA GLY A 594 26.74 -17.58 2.41
C GLY A 594 26.56 -16.64 1.22
N ILE A 595 27.45 -15.65 1.08
CA ILE A 595 27.62 -14.93 -0.18
C ILE A 595 28.12 -15.96 -1.20
N GLY A 596 27.33 -16.26 -2.23
CA GLY A 596 27.59 -17.43 -3.06
C GLY A 596 26.84 -17.49 -4.38
N ASN A 597 27.07 -16.53 -5.27
CA ASN A 597 26.77 -16.71 -6.69
C ASN A 597 27.67 -17.82 -7.26
N LYS A 598 27.21 -19.07 -7.23
CA LYS A 598 27.70 -20.11 -8.12
C LYS A 598 26.72 -20.22 -9.27
N GLN A 599 27.18 -19.85 -10.47
CA GLN A 599 26.52 -20.23 -11.72
C GLN A 599 26.53 -21.75 -11.84
N TRP A 600 25.48 -22.29 -12.46
CA TRP A 600 25.33 -23.71 -12.78
C TRP A 600 25.74 -23.96 -14.23
#